data_AF-A0ABD0QQT5-F1
#
_entry.id   AF-A0ABD0QQT5-F1
#
_cell.length_a   1.000
_cell.length_b   1.000
_cell.length_c   1.000
_cell.angle_alpha   90.00
_cell.angle_beta   90.00
_cell.angle_gamma   90.00
#
_symmetry.space_group_name_H-M   'P 1'
#
loop_
_entity.id
_entity.type
_entity.pdbx_description
1 polymer ?
#
loop_
_entity_poly.entity_id
_entity_poly.type
_entity_poly.pdbx_seq_one_letter_code
_entity_poly.pdbx_strand_id
1 'polypeptide(L)' 'MTPGEIKFAVHVERVLNRVPQPEYRQLLVEGILVLTMLADVDIQSIGSIIHIEKIVHIANDMFYKDQ' A
#
# COMPACT_ATOMS: atom_id res chain seq x y z
N MET A 1 10.52 -9.76 -16.91
CA MET A 1 9.10 -9.73 -16.51
C MET A 1 8.31 -10.63 -17.43
N THR A 2 7.47 -11.51 -16.88
CA THR A 2 6.58 -12.36 -17.66
C THR A 2 5.36 -11.54 -18.14
N PRO A 3 4.65 -11.96 -19.20
CA PRO A 3 3.46 -11.25 -19.67
C PRO A 3 2.35 -11.10 -18.61
N GLY A 4 2.30 -12.00 -17.63
CA GLY A 4 1.36 -11.93 -16.50
C GLY A 4 1.71 -10.82 -15.51
N GLU A 5 3.00 -10.68 -15.17
CA GLU A 5 3.51 -9.63 -14.28
C GLU A 5 3.25 -8.23 -14.85
N ILE A 6 3.41 -8.05 -16.16
CA ILE A 6 3.16 -6.76 -16.83
C ILE A 6 1.67 -6.39 -16.74
N LYS A 7 0.76 -7.33 -17.00
CA LYS A 7 -0.69 -7.09 -16.90
C LYS A 7 -1.11 -6.72 -15.47
N PHE A 8 -0.52 -7.39 -14.48
CA PHE A 8 -0.74 -7.08 -13.06
C PHE A 8 -0.23 -5.69 -12.70
N ALA A 9 1.02 -5.37 -13.06
CA ALA A 9 1.62 -4.06 -12.79
C ALA A 9 0.79 -2.90 -13.38
N VAL A 10 0.36 -3.02 -14.64
CA VAL A 10 -0.51 -2.02 -15.28
C VAL A 10 -1.87 -1.90 -14.59
N HIS A 11 -2.41 -3.00 -14.06
CA HIS A 11 -3.67 -2.95 -13.30
C HIS A 11 -3.49 -2.19 -11.98
N VAL A 12 -2.45 -2.51 -11.21
CA VAL A 12 -2.10 -1.82 -9.96
C VAL A 12 -1.87 -0.32 -10.22
N GLU A 13 -1.10 0.01 -11.25
CA GLU A 13 -0.84 1.38 -11.66
C GLU A 13 -2.14 2.14 -11.98
N ARG A 14 -3.05 1.53 -12.76
CA ARG A 14 -4.35 2.13 -13.07
C ARG A 14 -5.20 2.38 -11.83
N VAL A 15 -5.14 1.52 -10.82
CA VAL A 15 -5.87 1.72 -9.56
C VAL A 15 -5.26 2.88 -8.77
N LEU A 16 -3.93 2.91 -8.62
CA LEU A 16 -3.23 3.99 -7.93
C LEU A 16 -3.43 5.35 -8.60
N ASN A 17 -3.43 5.39 -9.93
CA ASN A 17 -3.65 6.62 -10.71
C ASN A 17 -5.06 7.19 -10.57
N ARG A 18 -6.03 6.46 -10.00
CA ARG A 18 -7.37 6.98 -9.67
C ARG A 18 -7.40 7.82 -8.40
N VAL A 19 -6.39 7.70 -7.55
CA VAL A 19 -6.30 8.44 -6.29
C VAL A 19 -5.83 9.86 -6.61
N PRO A 20 -6.67 10.91 -6.46
CA PRO A 20 -6.34 12.24 -6.95
C PRO A 20 -5.25 12.94 -6.12
N GLN A 21 -5.15 12.61 -4.83
CA GLN A 21 -4.22 13.23 -3.90
C GLN A 21 -2.85 12.53 -3.97
N PRO A 22 -1.77 13.24 -4.35
CA PRO A 22 -0.43 12.66 -4.49
C PRO A 22 0.08 12.00 -3.21
N GLU A 23 -0.08 12.68 -2.07
CA GLU A 23 0.40 12.23 -0.76
C GLU A 23 -0.31 10.95 -0.32
N TYR A 24 -1.64 10.90 -0.46
CA TYR A 24 -2.43 9.71 -0.16
C TYR A 24 -2.08 8.53 -1.08
N ARG A 25 -1.82 8.81 -2.37
CA ARG A 25 -1.36 7.81 -3.33
C ARG A 25 0.00 7.24 -2.94
N GLN A 26 0.92 8.10 -2.50
CA GLN A 26 2.24 7.68 -2.02
C GLN A 26 2.11 6.77 -0.78
N LEU A 27 1.25 7.13 0.17
CA LEU A 27 1.01 6.30 1.37
C LEU A 27 0.44 4.92 1.02
N LEU A 28 -0.39 4.79 -0.03
CA LEU A 28 -0.85 3.49 -0.51
C LEU A 28 0.30 2.64 -1.06
N VAL A 29 1.20 3.26 -1.84
CA VAL A 29 2.39 2.57 -2.37
C VAL A 29 3.29 2.10 -1.23
N GLU A 30 3.55 2.96 -0.25
CA GLU A 30 4.36 2.63 0.93
C GLU A 30 3.69 1.55 1.79
N GLY A 31 2.36 1.60 1.95
CA GLY A 31 1.62 0.57 2.66
C GLY A 31 1.75 -0.82 2.01
N ILE A 32 1.66 -0.90 0.68
CA ILE A 32 1.88 -2.16 -0.06
C ILE A 32 3.34 -2.63 0.08
N LEU A 33 4.31 -1.70 0.07
CA LEU A 33 5.72 -2.03 0.25
C LEU A 33 5.97 -2.65 1.63
N VAL A 34 5.41 -2.06 2.69
CA VAL A 34 5.51 -2.60 4.06
C VAL A 34 4.88 -4.00 4.15
N LEU A 35 3.73 -4.22 3.51
CA LEU A 35 3.11 -5.56 3.46
C LEU A 35 3.99 -6.57 2.72
N THR A 36 4.68 -6.15 1.67
CA THR A 36 5.63 -7.01 0.94
C THR A 36 6.82 -7.37 1.83
N MET A 37 7.39 -6.39 2.54
CA MET A 37 8.46 -6.62 3.50
C MET A 37 8.02 -7.56 4.64
N LEU A 38 6.78 -7.42 5.11
CA LEU A 38 6.22 -8.30 6.14
C LEU A 38 6.08 -9.75 5.65
N ALA A 39 5.74 -9.95 4.37
CA ALA A 39 5.66 -11.27 3.76
C ALA A 39 7.03 -11.96 3.64
N ASP A 40 8.12 -11.18 3.61
CA ASP A 40 9.49 -11.71 3.61
C ASP A 40 10.01 -12.06 5.02
N VAL A 41 9.29 -11.66 6.08
CA VAL A 41 9.63 -12.07 7.46
C VAL A 41 9.06 -13.47 7.71
N ASP A 42 9.88 -14.37 8.27
CA ASP A 42 9.47 -15.72 8.66
C ASP A 42 8.55 -15.70 9.91
N ILE A 43 7.33 -15.18 9.72
CA ILE A 43 6.28 -15.10 10.72
C ILE A 43 5.19 -16.12 10.35
N GLN A 44 4.88 -17.03 11.26
CA GLN A 44 3.87 -18.07 11.03
C GLN A 44 2.44 -17.51 10.87
N SER A 45 2.12 -16.41 11.56
CA SER A 45 0.83 -15.71 11.45
C SER A 45 0.88 -14.34 12.12
N ILE A 46 0.14 -13.37 11.56
CA ILE A 46 -0.09 -12.04 12.15
C ILE A 46 -1.27 -12.06 13.15
N GLY A 47 -2.01 -13.17 13.22
CA GLY A 47 -3.09 -13.37 14.19
C GLY A 47 -4.34 -12.52 13.97
N SER A 48 -4.37 -11.65 12.96
CA SER A 48 -5.51 -10.77 12.65
C SER A 48 -5.49 -10.26 11.20
N ILE A 49 -6.61 -9.68 10.76
CA ILE A 49 -6.74 -9.05 9.44
C ILE A 49 -6.07 -7.66 9.47
N ILE A 50 -5.15 -7.42 8.54
CA ILE A 50 -4.56 -6.09 8.37
C ILE A 50 -5.50 -5.22 7.53
N HIS A 51 -6.09 -4.20 8.16
CA HIS A 51 -6.90 -3.18 7.49
C HIS A 51 -6.01 -2.07 6.92
N ILE A 52 -5.38 -2.33 5.77
CA ILE A 52 -4.41 -1.41 5.17
C ILE A 52 -4.97 -0.01 4.90
N GLU A 53 -6.24 0.08 4.50
CA GLU A 53 -6.92 1.36 4.27
C GLU A 53 -6.94 2.23 5.54
N LYS A 54 -7.24 1.63 6.70
CA LYS A 54 -7.25 2.37 7.98
C LYS A 54 -5.86 2.86 8.35
N ILE A 55 -4.83 2.05 8.11
CA ILE A 55 -3.42 2.42 8.38
C ILE A 55 -3.04 3.62 7.52
N VAL A 56 -3.33 3.57 6.22
CA VAL A 56 -3.06 4.68 5.28
C VAL A 56 -3.83 5.94 5.66
N HIS A 57 -5.09 5.81 6.06
CA HIS A 57 -5.89 6.96 6.50
C HIS A 57 -5.32 7.61 7.77
N ILE A 58 -4.92 6.81 8.77
CA ILE A 58 -4.28 7.31 9.99
C ILE A 58 -2.95 7.98 9.67
N ALA A 59 -2.11 7.37 8.83
CA ALA A 59 -0.84 7.96 8.41
C ALA A 59 -1.02 9.30 7.69
N ASN A 60 -2.05 9.39 6.84
CA ASN A 60 -2.44 10.63 6.18
C ASN A 60 -2.87 11.70 7.19
N ASP A 61 -3.73 11.34 8.16
CA ASP A 61 -4.15 12.27 9.21
C ASP A 61 -2.99 12.74 10.09
N MET A 62 -2.02 11.87 10.39
CA MET A 62 -0.80 12.23 11.10
C MET A 62 0.04 13.22 10.30
N PHE A 63 0.23 12.97 9.00
CA PHE A 63 0.95 13.87 8.11
C PHE A 63 0.34 15.29 8.08
N TYR A 64 -0.99 15.41 8.11
CA TYR A 64 -1.67 16.72 8.17
C TYR A 64 -1.59 17.41 9.53
N LYS A 65 -1.41 16.65 10.63
CA LYS A 65 -1.30 17.21 11.99
C LYS A 65 0.10 17.70 12.33
N ASP A 66 1.11 17.18 11.63
CA ASP A 66 2.52 17.58 11.81
C ASP A 66 2.93 18.77 10.91
N GLN A 67 2.03 19.33 10.09
CA GLN A 67 2.20 20.58 9.36
C GLN A 67 1.66 21.79 10.13
#